data_AF-A0A1H3HY24-F1
#
_entry.id   AF-A0A1H3HY24-F1
#
_cell.length_a   1.000
_cell.length_b   1.000
_cell.length_c   1.000
_cell.angle_alpha   90.00
_cell.angle_beta   90.00
_cell.angle_gamma   90.00
#
_symmetry.space_group_name_H-M   'P 1'
#
loop_
_entity.id
_entity.type
_entity.pdbx_description
1 polymer ?
#
loop_
_entity_poly.entity_id
_entity_poly.type
_entity_poly.pdbx_seq_one_letter_code
_entity_poly.pdbx_strand_id
1 'polypeptide(L)'
;MVTGNFALLSGVQPQQISEWYLAMYADAYEWIELPNTLGMVMHADRGLLASKPHAASENYINKMSDYCKHCYYNIKTKTEPDSCPFNSLYWYFMIKNEKFFRSNMRMRMTYQSLDKMQNKEQIVAHAEDLLSRLNEL
;
A
#
# COMPACT_ATOMS: atom_id res chain seq x y z
N MET A 1 5.67 3.71 -6.70
CA MET A 1 5.90 2.97 -5.42
C MET A 1 5.86 3.84 -4.17
N VAL A 2 5.68 5.17 -4.26
CA VAL A 2 5.48 6.04 -3.09
C VAL A 2 4.01 6.44 -2.99
N THR A 3 3.57 7.44 -3.76
CA THR A 3 2.19 7.98 -3.76
C THR A 3 1.14 6.91 -4.09
N GLY A 4 1.32 6.16 -5.18
CA GLY A 4 0.37 5.12 -5.58
C GLY A 4 0.32 3.93 -4.62
N ASN A 5 1.47 3.56 -4.03
CA ASN A 5 1.51 2.52 -3.02
C ASN A 5 0.79 2.98 -1.75
N PHE A 6 1.02 4.22 -1.32
CA PHE A 6 0.30 4.82 -0.20
C PHE A 6 -1.21 4.84 -0.44
N ALA A 7 -1.66 5.34 -1.60
CA ALA A 7 -3.07 5.39 -1.98
C ALA A 7 -3.74 4.00 -1.99
N LEU A 8 -3.03 2.99 -2.51
CA LEU A 8 -3.47 1.60 -2.49
C LEU A 8 -3.63 1.08 -1.05
N LEU A 9 -2.62 1.30 -0.21
CA LEU A 9 -2.60 0.81 1.16
C LEU A 9 -3.60 1.52 2.07
N SER A 10 -3.86 2.81 1.83
CA SER A 10 -4.83 3.59 2.60
C SER A 10 -6.28 3.41 2.11
N GLY A 11 -6.48 2.72 0.98
CA GLY A 11 -7.81 2.45 0.45
C GLY A 11 -8.48 3.66 -0.20
N VAL A 12 -7.69 4.57 -0.79
CA VAL A 12 -8.21 5.69 -1.59
C VAL A 12 -9.06 5.16 -2.74
N GLN A 13 -10.14 5.87 -3.07
CA GLN A 13 -10.98 5.46 -4.20
C GLN A 13 -10.19 5.57 -5.51
N PRO A 14 -10.20 4.55 -6.40
CA PRO A 14 -9.42 4.58 -7.63
C PRO A 14 -9.69 5.81 -8.51
N GLN A 15 -10.92 6.31 -8.51
CA GLN A 15 -11.29 7.52 -9.23
C GLN A 15 -10.54 8.76 -8.70
N GLN A 16 -10.48 8.95 -7.38
CA GLN A 16 -9.83 10.12 -6.77
C GLN A 16 -8.34 10.19 -7.07
N ILE A 17 -7.65 9.05 -7.02
CA ILE A 17 -6.21 9.01 -7.32
C ILE A 17 -5.92 9.15 -8.83
N SER A 18 -6.82 8.67 -9.70
CA SER A 18 -6.70 8.88 -11.15
C SER A 18 -6.90 10.35 -11.51
N GLU A 19 -7.93 11.00 -10.97
CA GLU A 19 -8.14 12.44 -11.14
C GLU A 19 -6.93 13.25 -10.65
N TRP A 20 -6.34 12.86 -9.51
CA TRP A 20 -5.14 13.51 -8.98
C TRP A 20 -3.93 13.34 -9.91
N TYR A 21 -3.66 12.12 -10.38
CA TYR A 21 -2.54 11.88 -11.30
C TYR A 21 -2.71 12.60 -12.63
N LEU A 22 -3.94 12.62 -13.16
CA LEU A 22 -4.28 13.33 -14.39
C LEU A 22 -4.05 14.84 -14.27
N ALA A 23 -4.29 15.41 -13.09
CA ALA A 23 -4.10 16.83 -12.84
C ALA A 23 -2.65 17.22 -12.53
N MET A 24 -1.84 16.32 -11.94
CA MET A 24 -0.52 16.66 -11.39
C MET A 24 0.65 16.48 -12.36
N TYR A 25 0.54 15.58 -13.33
CA TYR A 25 1.65 15.29 -14.25
C TYR A 25 1.41 15.88 -15.65
N ALA A 26 2.42 16.55 -16.18
CA ALA A 26 2.34 17.25 -17.48
C ALA A 26 2.18 16.31 -18.68
N ASP A 27 2.52 15.03 -18.52
CA ASP A 27 2.39 13.97 -19.50
C ASP A 27 1.16 13.08 -19.26
N ALA A 28 0.30 13.43 -18.30
CA ALA A 28 -0.89 12.66 -18.01
C ALA A 28 -2.01 12.98 -19.00
N TYR A 29 -2.32 11.98 -19.82
CA TYR A 29 -3.52 11.92 -20.64
C TYR A 29 -4.28 10.65 -20.27
N GLU A 30 -5.61 10.70 -20.27
CA GLU A 30 -6.45 9.61 -19.76
C GLU A 30 -6.10 8.23 -20.35
N TRP A 31 -5.83 8.16 -21.67
CA TRP A 31 -5.51 6.91 -22.35
C TRP A 31 -4.26 6.21 -21.81
N ILE A 32 -3.32 6.96 -21.22
CA ILE A 32 -2.10 6.43 -20.59
C ILE A 32 -2.23 6.40 -19.07
N GLU A 33 -2.81 7.43 -18.46
CA GLU A 33 -2.93 7.56 -17.00
C GLU A 33 -3.88 6.50 -16.42
N LEU A 34 -5.08 6.38 -16.97
CA LEU A 34 -6.12 5.52 -16.43
C LEU A 34 -5.72 4.04 -16.33
N PRO A 35 -5.15 3.38 -17.37
CA PRO A 35 -4.73 1.99 -17.23
C PRO A 35 -3.57 1.83 -16.24
N ASN A 36 -2.64 2.80 -16.17
CA ASN A 36 -1.54 2.77 -15.20
C ASN A 36 -2.08 2.87 -13.76
N THR A 37 -3.01 3.77 -13.51
CA THR A 37 -3.56 4.00 -12.17
C THR A 37 -4.54 2.91 -11.76
N LEU A 38 -5.54 2.60 -12.59
CA LEU A 38 -6.58 1.63 -12.24
C LEU A 38 -6.01 0.21 -12.16
N GLY A 39 -5.23 -0.20 -13.16
CA GLY A 39 -4.72 -1.57 -13.24
C GLY A 39 -3.44 -1.78 -12.47
N MET A 40 -2.42 -0.96 -12.75
CA MET A 40 -1.08 -1.21 -12.20
C MET A 40 -0.96 -0.74 -10.75
N VAL A 41 -1.40 0.47 -10.44
CA VAL A 41 -1.28 1.07 -9.11
C VAL A 41 -2.33 0.51 -8.15
N MET A 42 -3.61 0.62 -8.52
CA MET A 42 -4.72 0.31 -7.61
C MET A 42 -5.19 -1.15 -7.69
N HIS A 43 -4.77 -1.90 -8.72
CA HIS A 43 -5.20 -3.28 -8.95
C HIS A 43 -6.74 -3.46 -8.94
N ALA A 44 -7.45 -2.42 -9.38
CA ALA A 44 -8.92 -2.36 -9.37
C ALA A 44 -9.53 -3.06 -10.60
N ASP A 45 -8.71 -3.44 -11.58
CA ASP A 45 -9.07 -4.19 -12.78
C ASP A 45 -9.11 -5.71 -12.58
N ARG A 46 -8.96 -6.18 -11.33
CA ARG A 46 -8.86 -7.62 -10.96
C ARG A 46 -7.70 -8.35 -11.64
N GLY A 47 -6.63 -7.61 -11.95
CA GLY A 47 -5.38 -8.16 -12.46
C GLY A 47 -5.33 -8.34 -13.98
N LEU A 48 -6.14 -7.59 -14.72
CA LEU A 48 -6.05 -7.53 -16.18
C LEU A 48 -4.66 -7.05 -16.63
N LEU A 49 -4.13 -6.01 -15.99
CA LEU A 49 -2.81 -5.45 -16.33
C LEU A 49 -1.67 -6.09 -15.52
N ALA A 50 -1.92 -6.40 -14.24
CA ALA A 50 -0.87 -6.89 -13.33
C ALA A 50 -1.34 -8.09 -12.53
N SER A 51 -0.54 -9.17 -12.51
CA SER A 51 -0.89 -10.41 -11.80
C SER A 51 -0.92 -10.33 -10.26
N LYS A 52 -0.47 -9.24 -9.66
CA LYS A 52 -0.47 -9.00 -8.21
C LYS A 52 -0.52 -7.49 -7.92
N PRO A 53 -1.06 -7.05 -6.78
CA PRO A 53 -1.03 -5.64 -6.39
C PRO A 53 0.41 -5.16 -6.16
N HIS A 54 0.71 -3.91 -6.53
CA HIS A 54 1.98 -3.24 -6.23
C HIS A 54 2.02 -2.67 -4.79
N ALA A 55 1.51 -3.44 -3.84
CA ALA A 55 1.59 -3.14 -2.41
C ALA A 55 2.99 -3.48 -1.89
N ALA A 56 3.61 -2.53 -1.18
CA ALA A 56 4.91 -2.73 -0.56
C ALA A 56 5.00 -2.02 0.78
N SER A 57 5.72 -2.62 1.72
CA SER A 57 6.03 -2.00 3.00
C SER A 57 7.25 -1.04 2.87
N GLU A 58 7.60 -0.41 3.99
CA GLU A 58 8.82 0.38 4.19
C GLU A 58 10.09 -0.29 3.64
N ASN A 59 10.20 -1.62 3.71
CA ASN A 59 11.38 -2.38 3.31
C ASN A 59 11.73 -2.16 1.83
N TYR A 60 10.72 -1.99 0.97
CA TYR A 60 10.95 -1.66 -0.43
C TYR A 60 11.52 -0.24 -0.57
N ILE A 61 10.89 0.74 0.09
CA ILE A 61 11.29 2.15 0.02
C ILE A 61 12.71 2.31 0.57
N ASN A 62 13.02 1.70 1.71
CA ASN A 62 14.35 1.74 2.33
C ASN A 62 15.44 1.09 1.46
N LYS A 63 15.12 0.04 0.70
CA LYS A 63 16.08 -0.62 -0.21
C LYS A 63 16.30 0.16 -1.50
N MET A 64 15.27 0.84 -1.99
CA MET A 64 15.26 1.47 -3.32
C MET A 64 15.46 2.99 -3.26
N SER A 65 15.68 3.56 -2.08
CA SER A 65 15.88 5.00 -1.89
C SER A 65 16.75 5.28 -0.66
N ASP A 66 17.08 6.54 -0.44
CA ASP A 66 17.74 7.06 0.75
C ASP A 66 16.79 7.84 1.69
N TYR A 67 15.49 7.93 1.37
CA TYR A 67 14.49 8.67 2.14
C TYR A 67 14.43 8.27 3.61
N CYS A 68 14.57 6.97 3.89
CA CYS A 68 14.47 6.44 5.26
C CYS A 68 15.63 6.86 6.16
N LYS A 69 16.78 7.30 5.62
CA LYS A 69 17.96 7.65 6.44
C LYS A 69 17.75 8.89 7.31
N HIS A 70 16.91 9.81 6.86
CA HIS A 70 16.61 11.06 7.54
C HIS A 70 15.12 11.22 7.86
N CYS A 71 14.36 10.13 7.75
CA CYS A 71 12.94 10.13 8.08
C CYS A 71 12.75 10.04 9.60
N TYR A 72 11.77 10.78 10.12
CA TYR A 72 11.36 10.69 11.52
C TYR A 72 10.92 9.27 11.91
N TYR A 73 10.29 8.56 10.96
CA TYR A 73 9.70 7.26 11.24
C TYR A 73 10.73 6.13 11.27
N ASN A 74 10.59 5.25 12.25
CA ASN A 74 11.35 4.05 12.43
C ASN A 74 10.82 2.92 11.53
N ILE A 75 11.70 2.39 10.69
CA ILE A 75 11.38 1.31 9.75
C ILE A 75 11.37 -0.08 10.39
N LYS A 76 11.94 -0.25 11.58
CA LYS A 76 12.07 -1.56 12.24
C LYS A 76 10.82 -1.95 13.02
N THR A 77 10.04 -0.96 13.43
CA THR A 77 8.84 -1.05 14.25
C THR A 77 7.57 -1.02 13.39
N LYS A 78 6.46 -1.57 13.91
CA LYS A 78 5.19 -1.69 13.16
C LYS A 78 3.99 -1.10 13.87
N THR A 79 4.07 -0.85 15.18
CA THR A 79 2.90 -0.46 15.99
C THR A 79 3.23 0.65 16.99
N GLU A 80 4.51 0.92 17.18
CA GLU A 80 5.05 1.97 18.02
C GLU A 80 4.70 3.34 17.42
N PRO A 81 4.57 4.41 18.23
CA PRO A 81 4.12 5.72 17.75
C PRO A 81 5.00 6.36 16.66
N ASP A 82 6.27 5.97 16.59
CA ASP A 82 7.23 6.42 15.58
C ASP A 82 7.37 5.43 14.41
N SER A 83 6.56 4.36 14.35
CA SER A 83 6.66 3.36 13.28
C SER A 83 6.32 3.95 11.92
N CYS A 84 7.04 3.52 10.89
CA CYS A 84 6.71 3.89 9.51
C CYS A 84 5.28 3.43 9.15
N PRO A 85 4.38 4.34 8.71
CA PRO A 85 3.00 3.98 8.40
C PRO A 85 2.87 2.87 7.35
N PHE A 86 3.80 2.80 6.39
CA PHE A 86 3.81 1.74 5.37
C PHE A 86 3.93 0.33 5.96
N ASN A 87 4.55 0.16 7.13
CA ASN A 87 4.65 -1.16 7.77
C ASN A 87 3.28 -1.72 8.13
N SER A 88 2.50 -0.95 8.87
CA SER A 88 1.22 -1.37 9.43
C SER A 88 0.16 -1.39 8.34
N LEU A 89 0.12 -0.36 7.50
CA LEU A 89 -0.82 -0.27 6.39
C LEU A 89 -0.63 -1.41 5.37
N TYR A 90 0.62 -1.83 5.11
CA TYR A 90 0.88 -2.98 4.23
C TYR A 90 0.24 -4.27 4.74
N TRP A 91 0.46 -4.60 6.02
CA TRP A 91 -0.10 -5.83 6.59
C TRP A 91 -1.61 -5.73 6.78
N TYR A 92 -2.13 -4.57 7.16
CA TYR A 92 -3.57 -4.29 7.18
C TYR A 92 -4.21 -4.55 5.81
N PHE A 93 -3.62 -4.03 4.73
CA PHE A 93 -4.09 -4.26 3.36
C PHE A 93 -4.11 -5.76 3.01
N MET A 94 -3.06 -6.50 3.38
CA MET A 94 -2.99 -7.95 3.12
C MET A 94 -4.04 -8.73 3.91
N ILE A 95 -4.27 -8.39 5.18
CA ILE A 95 -5.28 -9.04 6.02
C ILE A 95 -6.69 -8.75 5.47
N LYS A 96 -7.01 -7.49 5.20
CA LYS A 96 -8.33 -7.07 4.72
C LYS A 96 -8.71 -7.70 3.37
N ASN A 97 -7.72 -7.92 2.51
CA ASN A 97 -7.93 -8.47 1.16
C ASN A 97 -7.54 -9.95 1.03
N GLU A 98 -7.37 -10.67 2.14
CA GLU A 98 -6.93 -12.07 2.16
C GLU A 98 -7.81 -12.95 1.27
N LYS A 99 -9.14 -12.76 1.33
CA LYS A 99 -10.11 -13.51 0.53
C LYS A 99 -9.82 -13.47 -0.98
N PHE A 100 -9.28 -12.36 -1.48
CA PHE A 100 -9.01 -12.16 -2.90
C PHE A 100 -7.61 -12.62 -3.31
N PHE A 101 -6.62 -12.44 -2.43
CA PHE A 101 -5.21 -12.64 -2.81
C PHE A 101 -4.59 -13.92 -2.27
N ARG A 102 -5.21 -14.62 -1.31
CA ARG A 102 -4.58 -15.82 -0.71
C ARG A 102 -4.40 -16.97 -1.69
N SER A 103 -5.28 -17.10 -2.67
CA SER A 103 -5.16 -18.09 -3.74
C SER A 103 -4.13 -17.71 -4.81
N ASN A 104 -3.61 -16.47 -4.81
CA ASN A 104 -2.64 -16.01 -5.79
C ASN A 104 -1.25 -16.61 -5.49
N MET A 105 -0.74 -17.43 -6.41
CA MET A 105 0.54 -18.11 -6.27
C MET A 105 1.71 -17.14 -6.03
N ARG A 106 1.70 -15.95 -6.66
CA ARG A 106 2.77 -14.94 -6.48
C ARG A 106 2.73 -14.27 -5.11
N MET A 107 1.64 -14.41 -4.38
CA MET A 107 1.45 -13.87 -3.03
C MET A 107 1.63 -14.92 -1.93
N ARG A 108 1.88 -16.20 -2.30
CA ARG A 108 2.00 -17.31 -1.36
C ARG A 108 2.99 -17.04 -0.22
N MET A 109 4.18 -16.53 -0.54
CA MET A 109 5.21 -16.24 0.47
C MET A 109 4.76 -15.14 1.44
N THR A 110 4.07 -14.12 0.94
CA THR A 110 3.50 -13.05 1.77
C THR A 110 2.48 -13.61 2.77
N TYR A 111 1.56 -14.45 2.31
CA TYR A 111 0.56 -15.06 3.19
C TYR A 111 1.15 -16.10 4.15
N GLN A 112 2.19 -16.83 3.76
CA GLN A 112 2.93 -17.69 4.71
C GLN A 112 3.65 -16.88 5.79
N SER A 113 4.16 -15.69 5.45
CA SER A 113 4.71 -14.77 6.44
C SER A 113 3.63 -14.21 7.35
N LEU A 114 2.45 -13.89 6.79
CA LEU A 114 1.29 -13.47 7.56
C LEU A 114 0.86 -14.57 8.55
N ASP A 115 0.77 -15.82 8.12
CA ASP A 115 0.35 -16.95 8.96
C ASP A 115 1.21 -17.11 10.23
N LYS A 116 2.51 -16.77 10.16
CA LYS A 116 3.46 -16.87 11.29
C LYS A 116 3.45 -15.65 12.22
N MET A 117 2.81 -14.56 11.82
CA MET A 117 2.79 -13.31 12.58
C MET A 117 1.88 -13.42 13.79
N GLN A 118 2.39 -13.10 14.99
CA GLN A 118 1.63 -13.19 16.25
C GLN A 118 0.80 -11.93 16.53
N ASN A 119 1.33 -10.75 16.20
CA ASN A 119 0.76 -9.47 16.62
C ASN A 119 -0.21 -8.87 15.59
N LYS A 120 -1.01 -9.70 14.90
CA LYS A 120 -1.87 -9.24 13.79
C LYS A 120 -2.90 -8.20 14.24
N GLU A 121 -3.55 -8.46 15.37
CA GLU A 121 -4.59 -7.57 15.93
C GLU A 121 -4.04 -6.20 16.27
N GLN A 122 -2.85 -6.13 16.87
CA GLN A 122 -2.17 -4.87 17.18
C GLN A 122 -1.80 -4.07 15.92
N ILE A 123 -1.34 -4.76 14.88
CA ILE A 123 -1.01 -4.15 13.59
C ILE A 123 -2.27 -3.60 12.91
N VAL A 124 -3.37 -4.35 12.95
CA VAL A 124 -4.67 -3.90 12.40
C VAL A 124 -5.17 -2.67 13.16
N ALA A 125 -5.19 -2.72 14.50
CA ALA A 125 -5.64 -1.59 15.31
C ALA A 125 -4.79 -0.32 15.08
N HIS A 126 -3.47 -0.47 14.98
CA HIS A 126 -2.59 0.66 14.68
C HIS A 126 -2.80 1.21 13.26
N ALA A 127 -3.01 0.34 12.27
CA ALA A 127 -3.33 0.78 10.91
C ALA A 127 -4.68 1.53 10.85
N GLU A 128 -5.69 1.07 11.59
CA GLU A 128 -6.99 1.75 11.68
C GLU A 128 -6.89 3.12 12.36
N ASP A 129 -6.06 3.27 13.39
CA ASP A 129 -5.74 4.57 14.00
C ASP A 129 -5.02 5.51 13.00
N LEU A 130 -4.05 5.00 12.25
CA LEU A 130 -3.39 5.80 11.21
C LEU A 130 -4.40 6.28 10.15
N LEU A 131 -5.34 5.41 9.76
CA LEU A 131 -6.37 5.72 8.76
C LEU A 131 -7.41 6.71 9.27
N SER A 132 -7.82 6.64 10.54
CA SER A 132 -8.78 7.59 11.11
C SER A 132 -8.22 9.02 11.09
N ARG A 133 -6.93 9.15 11.40
CA ARG A 133 -6.20 10.43 11.41
C ARG A 133 -6.00 11.05 10.03
N LEU A 134 -6.08 10.29 8.94
CA LEU A 134 -6.00 10.85 7.58
C LEU A 134 -7.18 11.76 7.25
N ASN A 135 -8.34 11.51 7.86
CA ASN A 135 -9.55 12.31 7.64
C ASN A 135 -9.60 13.56 8.52
N GLU A 136 -8.63 13.75 9.41
CA GLU A 136 -8.52 14.92 10.29
C GLU A 136 -7.68 16.06 9.66
N LEU A 137 -7.09 15.82 8.49
CA LEU A 137 -6.29 16.78 7.70
C LEU A 137 -7.16 17.57 6.74
#